data_AF-A0A2T6VF66-F1
#
_entry.id   AF-A0A2T6VF66-F1
#
_cell.length_a   1.000
_cell.length_b   1.000
_cell.length_c   1.000
_cell.angle_alpha   90.00
_cell.angle_beta   90.00
_cell.angle_gamma   90.00
#
_symmetry.space_group_name_H-M   'P 1'
#
loop_
_entity.id
_entity.type
_entity.pdbx_description
1 polymer ?
#
loop_
_entity_poly.entity_id
_entity_poly.type
_entity_poly.pdbx_seq_one_letter_code
_entity_poly.pdbx_strand_id
1 'polypeptide(L)' 'FLYSPNKEKICQVLENGQVRDNENYETSIHKMSAKYLNKTNHNGWKFFYAYYQNQFLLLDELRYICQKDS' A
#
# COMPACT_ATOMS: atom_id res chain seq x y z
N PHE A 1 2.86 -5.23 5.57
CA PHE A 1 3.28 -5.24 4.13
C PHE A 1 2.11 -4.81 3.27
N LEU A 2 2.38 -4.25 2.09
CA LEU A 2 1.40 -3.91 1.07
C LEU A 2 1.60 -4.76 -0.18
N TYR A 3 0.50 -5.06 -0.86
CA TYR A 3 0.41 -6.04 -1.94
C TYR A 3 -0.26 -5.45 -3.19
N SER A 4 -0.05 -6.09 -4.34
CA SER A 4 -0.80 -5.84 -5.57
C SER A 4 -2.19 -6.49 -5.51
N PRO A 5 -3.13 -6.16 -6.42
CA PRO A 5 -4.41 -6.86 -6.53
C PRO A 5 -4.26 -8.38 -6.72
N ASN A 6 -3.13 -8.82 -7.29
CA ASN A 6 -2.80 -10.22 -7.53
C ASN A 6 -2.12 -10.91 -6.32
N LYS A 7 -2.13 -10.29 -5.14
CA LYS A 7 -1.50 -10.77 -3.90
C LYS A 7 0.03 -10.84 -3.94
N GLU A 8 0.66 -10.19 -4.91
CA GLU A 8 2.12 -10.11 -4.95
C GLU A 8 2.58 -9.10 -3.91
N LYS A 9 3.64 -9.44 -3.18
CA LYS A 9 4.21 -8.57 -2.14
C LYS A 9 5.01 -7.45 -2.81
N ILE A 10 4.60 -6.21 -2.59
CA ILE A 10 5.17 -5.04 -3.28
C ILE A 10 6.15 -4.28 -2.38
N CYS A 11 5.70 -3.89 -1.20
CA CYS A 11 6.52 -3.08 -0.31
C CYS A 11 6.15 -3.30 1.17
N GLN A 12 7.02 -2.86 2.06
CA GLN A 12 6.75 -2.82 3.50
C GLN A 12 6.43 -1.40 3.94
N VAL A 13 5.54 -1.27 4.91
CA VAL A 13 5.27 0.00 5.59
C VAL A 13 6.32 0.17 6.68
N LEU A 14 6.94 1.34 6.73
CA LEU A 14 7.94 1.71 7.72
C LEU A 14 7.28 2.50 8.86
N GLU A 15 7.97 2.58 10.01
CA GLU A 15 7.50 3.32 11.19
C GLU A 15 7.28 4.81 10.92
N ASN A 16 8.02 5.38 9.96
CA ASN A 16 7.91 6.77 9.53
C ASN A 16 6.70 7.04 8.59
N GLY A 17 5.86 6.03 8.32
CA GLY A 17 4.70 6.14 7.44
C GLY A 17 5.03 6.06 5.94
N GLN A 18 6.31 5.91 5.57
CA GLN A 18 6.70 5.63 4.18
C GLN A 18 6.63 4.12 3.87
N VAL A 19 6.89 3.78 2.61
CA VAL A 19 7.02 2.40 2.16
C VAL A 19 8.35 2.16 1.48
N ARG A 20 8.88 0.95 1.66
CA ARG A 20 10.12 0.50 1.03
C ARG A 20 9.89 -0.76 0.21
N ASP A 21 10.32 -0.76 -1.03
CA ASP A 21 10.28 -1.96 -1.89
C ASP A 21 11.51 -2.87 -1.68
N ASN A 22 11.60 -3.93 -2.48
CA ASN A 22 12.70 -4.89 -2.41
C ASN A 22 14.03 -4.33 -2.95
N GLU A 23 14.02 -3.20 -3.67
CA GLU A 23 15.22 -2.51 -4.17
C GLU A 23 15.74 -1.48 -3.17
N ASN A 24 15.20 -1.45 -1.94
CA ASN A 24 15.45 -0.44 -0.92
C ASN A 24 15.06 0.99 -1.33
N TYR A 25 14.17 1.14 -2.31
CA TYR A 25 13.62 2.45 -2.65
C TYR A 25 12.55 2.83 -1.63
N GLU A 26 12.77 3.93 -0.89
CA GLU A 26 11.87 4.42 0.16
C GLU A 26 11.11 5.66 -0.32
N THR A 27 9.77 5.61 -0.24
CA THR A 27 8.93 6.72 -0.65
C THR A 27 7.49 6.60 -0.12
N SER A 28 6.62 7.55 -0.42
CA SER A 28 5.18 7.44 -0.12
C SER A 28 4.48 6.36 -0.95
N ILE A 29 3.32 5.87 -0.48
CA ILE A 29 2.47 4.93 -1.25
C ILE A 29 2.06 5.48 -2.63
N HIS A 30 1.91 6.78 -2.79
CA HIS A 30 1.53 7.40 -4.05
C HIS A 30 2.65 7.28 -5.09
N LYS A 31 3.87 7.63 -4.69
CA LYS A 31 5.06 7.50 -5.56
C LYS A 31 5.41 6.03 -5.81
N MET A 32 5.26 5.17 -4.81
CA MET A 32 5.51 3.74 -4.96
C MET A 32 4.55 3.11 -5.98
N SER A 33 3.25 3.32 -5.83
CA SER A 33 2.27 2.82 -6.81
C SER A 33 2.49 3.39 -8.21
N ALA A 34 2.90 4.66 -8.32
CA ALA A 34 3.25 5.27 -9.61
C ALA A 34 4.47 4.60 -10.26
N LYS A 35 5.55 4.33 -9.48
CA LYS A 35 6.74 3.57 -9.93
C LYS A 35 6.33 2.22 -10.51
N TYR A 36 5.52 1.44 -9.77
CA TYR A 36 5.08 0.11 -10.18
C TYR A 36 4.18 0.13 -11.44
N LEU A 37 3.42 1.21 -11.66
CA LEU A 37 2.56 1.39 -12.82
C LEU A 37 3.23 2.11 -13.99
N ASN A 38 4.52 2.46 -13.87
CA ASN A 38 5.25 3.32 -14.81
C ASN A 38 4.53 4.65 -15.10
N LYS A 39 4.03 5.31 -14.04
CA LYS A 39 3.35 6.61 -14.08
C LYS A 39 4.11 7.64 -13.24
N THR A 40 3.89 8.92 -13.52
CA THR A 40 4.45 10.02 -12.69
C THR A 40 3.76 10.13 -11.34
N ASN A 41 2.45 9.87 -11.29
CA ASN A 41 1.64 9.90 -10.08
C ASN A 41 0.58 8.81 -10.10
N HIS A 42 0.12 8.41 -8.91
CA HIS A 42 -0.99 7.50 -8.75
C HIS A 42 -1.60 7.61 -7.35
N ASN A 43 -2.88 7.28 -7.22
CA ASN A 43 -3.51 7.18 -5.91
C ASN A 43 -3.16 5.83 -5.26
N GLY A 44 -2.18 5.83 -4.34
CA GLY A 44 -1.71 4.62 -3.66
C GLY A 44 -2.77 3.91 -2.84
N TRP A 45 -3.74 4.65 -2.28
CA TRP A 45 -4.87 4.07 -1.54
C TRP A 45 -5.70 3.12 -2.41
N LYS A 46 -5.87 3.46 -3.70
CA LYS A 46 -6.63 2.67 -4.68
C LYS A 46 -5.80 1.62 -5.43
N PHE A 47 -4.56 1.41 -5.01
CA PHE A 47 -3.66 0.44 -5.64
C PHE A 47 -3.29 -0.69 -4.70
N PHE A 48 -2.93 -0.35 -3.46
CA PHE A 48 -2.41 -1.32 -2.52
C PHE A 48 -3.50 -2.10 -1.82
N TYR A 49 -3.17 -3.36 -1.54
CA TYR A 49 -3.94 -4.24 -0.69
C TYR A 49 -3.14 -4.59 0.57
N ALA A 50 -3.82 -4.95 1.65
CA ALA A 50 -3.20 -5.51 2.84
C ALA A 50 -4.07 -6.62 3.44
N TYR A 51 -3.41 -7.50 4.19
CA TYR A 51 -4.10 -8.50 5.00
C TYR A 51 -4.50 -7.89 6.34
N TYR A 52 -5.78 -7.93 6.66
CA TYR A 52 -6.35 -7.50 7.94
C TYR A 52 -7.38 -8.54 8.37
N GLN A 53 -7.25 -9.10 9.58
CA GLN A 53 -8.16 -10.13 10.13
C GLN A 53 -8.47 -11.26 9.12
N ASN A 54 -7.45 -11.82 8.49
CA ASN A 54 -7.54 -12.86 7.44
C ASN A 54 -8.26 -12.44 6.15
N GLN A 55 -8.65 -11.17 6.01
CA GLN A 55 -9.22 -10.61 4.79
C GLN A 55 -8.14 -9.90 3.96
N PHE A 56 -8.26 -9.97 2.64
CA PHE A 56 -7.39 -9.26 1.71
C PHE A 56 -8.14 -8.06 1.14
N LEU A 57 -7.86 -6.89 1.69
CA LEU A 57 -8.67 -5.68 1.47
C LEU A 57 -7.85 -4.60 0.80
N LEU A 58 -8.55 -3.74 0.06
CA LEU A 58 -7.94 -2.55 -0.51
C LEU A 58 -7.54 -1.60 0.64
N LEU A 59 -6.40 -0.92 0.50
CA LEU A 59 -5.90 -0.02 1.54
C LEU A 59 -6.87 1.15 1.79
N ASP A 60 -7.59 1.61 0.77
CA ASP A 60 -8.65 2.61 0.90
C ASP A 60 -9.83 2.10 1.76
N GLU A 61 -10.18 0.81 1.70
CA GLU A 61 -11.25 0.22 2.52
C GLU A 61 -10.84 0.14 3.99
N LEU A 62 -9.60 -0.30 4.26
CA LEU A 62 -9.04 -0.40 5.60
C LEU A 62 -9.05 0.95 6.33
N ARG A 63 -8.83 2.03 5.60
CA ARG A 63 -8.88 3.39 6.15
C ARG A 63 -10.23 3.70 6.82
N TYR A 64 -11.33 3.23 6.25
CA TYR A 64 -12.68 3.46 6.81
C TYR A 64 -12.99 2.50 7.96
N ILE A 65 -12.46 1.27 7.92
CA ILE A 65 -12.61 0.30 9.01
C ILE A 65 -11.92 0.85 10.27
N CYS A 66 -10.65 1.24 10.15
CA CYS A 66 -9.89 1.73 11.29
C CYS A 66 -10.46 3.02 11.90
N GLN A 67 -11.07 3.89 11.09
CA GLN A 67 -11.73 5.11 11.61
C GLN A 67 -13.01 4.83 12.41
N LYS A 68 -13.70 3.72 12.13
CA LYS A 68 -14.89 3.32 12.91
C LYS A 68 -14.54 2.67 14.23
N ASP A 69 -13.36 2.08 14.31
CA ASP A 69 -12.84 1.42 15.51
C ASP A 69 -12.05 2.40 16.43
N SER A 70 -12.01 3.69 16.10
CA SER A 70 -11.28 4.76 16.82
C SER A 70 -12.11 5.48 17.87
#